data_AF-A0A2U1V9G0-F1
#
_entry.id   AF-A0A2U1V9G0-F1
#
_cell.length_a   1.000
_cell.length_b   1.000
_cell.length_c   1.000
_cell.angle_alpha   90.00
_cell.angle_beta   90.00
_cell.angle_gamma   90.00
#
_symmetry.space_group_name_H-M   'P 1'
#
loop_
_entity.id
_entity.type
_entity.pdbx_description
1 polymer ?
#
loop_
_entity_poly.entity_id
_entity_poly.type
_entity_poly.pdbx_seq_one_letter_code
_entity_poly.pdbx_strand_id
1 'polypeptide(L)' 'MPEGWIPKAEDLTLCLSGYPIRIRLHIGRPRPYTLEVDGTAPRAYSSLALARHDAMCSAAEWDAMMERALSGSTA' A
#
# COMPACT_ATOMS: atom_id res chain seq x y z
N MET A 1 3.39 -31.07 -1.18
CA MET A 1 3.03 -29.67 -0.88
C MET A 1 1.53 -29.54 -1.14
N PRO A 2 0.70 -29.08 -0.19
CA PRO A 2 -0.72 -28.88 -0.46
C PRO A 2 -0.89 -27.80 -1.53
N GLU A 3 -1.88 -27.99 -2.41
CA GLU A 3 -2.21 -27.06 -3.50
C GLU A 3 -2.47 -25.65 -2.95
N GLY A 4 -1.88 -24.61 -3.57
CA GLY A 4 -2.08 -23.21 -3.17
C GLY A 4 -0.96 -22.58 -2.34
N TRP A 5 0.13 -23.29 -2.06
CA TRP A 5 1.32 -22.70 -1.46
C TRP A 5 2.17 -21.94 -2.50
N ILE A 6 2.08 -20.63 -2.47
CA ILE A 6 3.03 -19.73 -3.15
C ILE A 6 4.35 -19.81 -2.36
N PRO A 7 5.54 -19.88 -2.97
CA PRO A 7 6.81 -19.83 -2.23
C PRO A 7 6.97 -18.48 -1.51
N LYS A 8 7.60 -18.48 -0.33
CA LYS A 8 7.89 -17.25 0.42
C LYS A 8 8.88 -16.36 -0.32
N ALA A 9 8.38 -15.42 -1.11
CA ALA A 9 9.17 -14.28 -1.57
C ALA A 9 9.46 -13.36 -0.38
N GLU A 10 10.66 -12.80 -0.34
CA GLU A 10 11.06 -11.84 0.68
C GLU A 10 10.08 -10.65 0.73
N ASP A 11 9.88 -10.09 1.92
CA ASP A 11 8.94 -8.99 2.13
C ASP A 11 9.32 -7.79 1.23
N LEU A 12 8.59 -7.61 0.12
CA LEU A 12 8.80 -6.49 -0.79
C LEU A 12 8.21 -5.23 -0.18
N THR A 13 9.02 -4.50 0.59
CA THR A 13 8.62 -3.18 1.10
C THR A 13 8.83 -2.13 0.01
N LEU A 14 7.74 -1.76 -0.67
CA LEU A 14 7.74 -0.61 -1.58
C LEU A 14 7.49 0.66 -0.77
N CYS A 15 8.56 1.42 -0.48
CA CYS A 15 8.43 2.77 0.07
C CYS A 15 8.20 3.75 -1.09
N LEU A 16 6.95 4.12 -1.33
CA LEU A 16 6.62 5.12 -2.35
C LEU A 16 6.92 6.52 -1.80
N SER A 17 8.07 7.07 -2.22
CA SER A 17 8.35 8.50 -2.32
C SER A 17 7.83 9.38 -1.17
N GLY A 18 8.33 9.16 0.06
CA GLY A 18 8.08 10.05 1.20
C GLY A 18 6.74 9.89 1.90
N TYR A 19 5.85 9.04 1.39
CA TYR A 19 4.57 8.72 2.02
C TYR A 19 4.67 7.44 2.84
N PRO A 20 4.00 7.36 4.00
CA PRO A 20 4.02 6.17 4.85
C PRO A 20 3.06 5.08 4.31
N ILE A 21 3.25 4.67 3.06
CA ILE A 21 2.48 3.63 2.39
C ILE A 21 3.37 2.39 2.23
N ARG A 22 2.94 1.25 2.76
CA ARG A 22 3.67 -0.03 2.71
C ARG A 22 2.79 -1.10 2.09
N ILE A 23 3.33 -1.86 1.15
CA ILE A 23 2.70 -3.09 0.64
C ILE A 23 3.47 -4.28 1.23
N ARG A 24 2.78 -5.22 1.84
CA ARG A 24 3.35 -6.44 2.44
C ARG A 24 2.86 -7.67 1.73
N LEU A 25 3.72 -8.69 1.63
CA LEU A 25 3.40 -9.98 1.03
C LEU A 25 3.27 -11.07 2.12
N HIS A 26 2.11 -11.72 2.17
CA HIS A 26 1.78 -12.82 3.06
C HIS A 26 1.57 -14.10 2.26
N ILE A 27 2.44 -15.06 2.49
CA ILE A 27 2.42 -16.34 1.78
C ILE A 27 1.45 -17.32 2.40
N GLY A 28 0.86 -18.18 1.56
CA GLY A 28 -0.13 -19.17 1.97
C GLY A 28 -1.49 -18.54 2.33
N ARG A 29 -1.78 -17.33 1.83
CA ARG A 29 -3.04 -16.62 2.04
C ARG A 29 -3.77 -16.42 0.70
N PRO A 30 -5.11 -16.50 0.68
CA PRO A 30 -5.91 -16.20 -0.51
C PRO A 30 -5.87 -14.71 -0.91
N ARG A 31 -5.52 -13.83 0.03
CA ARG A 31 -5.23 -12.41 -0.19
C ARG A 31 -3.81 -12.13 0.29
N PRO A 32 -2.80 -12.36 -0.56
CA PRO A 32 -1.43 -12.36 -0.13
C PRO A 32 -0.84 -10.95 -0.05
N TYR A 33 -1.54 -9.89 -0.45
CA TYR A 33 -1.00 -8.53 -0.37
C TYR A 33 -1.76 -7.71 0.65
N THR A 34 -1.06 -6.96 1.50
CA THR A 34 -1.67 -6.01 2.43
C THR A 34 -1.11 -4.61 2.17
N LEU A 35 -1.99 -3.64 1.95
CA LEU A 35 -1.64 -2.22 1.91
C LEU A 35 -1.84 -1.62 3.30
N GLU A 36 -0.78 -1.09 3.88
CA GLU A 36 -0.78 -0.34 5.13
C GLU A 36 -0.47 1.12 4.81
N VAL A 37 -1.36 2.03 5.19
CA VAL A 37 -1.09 3.47 5.17
C VAL A 37 -1.16 3.94 6.61
N ASP A 38 -0.10 4.59 7.11
CA ASP A 38 -0.07 5.02 8.52
C ASP A 38 -1.29 5.88 8.85
N GLY A 39 -1.95 5.57 9.98
CA GLY A 39 -3.20 6.22 10.39
C GLY A 39 -4.49 5.65 9.76
N THR A 40 -4.39 4.63 8.90
CA THR A 40 -5.56 3.98 8.27
C THR A 40 -5.61 2.48 8.59
N ALA A 41 -6.79 1.88 8.38
CA ALA A 41 -6.94 0.44 8.50
C ALA A 41 -6.22 -0.31 7.35
N PRO A 42 -5.52 -1.40 7.63
CA PRO A 42 -4.87 -2.20 6.61
C PRO A 42 -5.88 -2.84 5.65
N ARG A 43 -5.56 -2.84 4.35
CA ARG A 43 -6.41 -3.38 3.28
C ARG A 43 -5.77 -4.60 2.64
N ALA A 44 -6.53 -5.68 2.41
CA ALA A 44 -6.01 -6.93 1.86
C ALA A 44 -6.45 -7.17 0.41
N TYR A 45 -5.52 -7.56 -0.45
CA TYR A 45 -5.71 -7.77 -1.89
C TYR A 45 -5.25 -9.17 -2.31
N SER A 46 -5.91 -9.70 -3.34
CA SER A 46 -5.54 -10.94 -4.01
C SER A 46 -4.45 -10.75 -5.08
N SER A 47 -4.13 -9.51 -5.46
CA SER A 47 -3.19 -9.19 -6.55
C SER A 47 -2.28 -8.02 -6.19
N LEU A 48 -0.98 -8.16 -6.52
CA LEU A 48 0.02 -7.09 -6.35
C LEU A 48 -0.32 -5.86 -7.19
N ALA A 49 -0.85 -6.08 -8.40
CA ALA A 49 -1.20 -4.98 -9.30
C ALA A 49 -2.33 -4.11 -8.70
N LEU A 50 -3.31 -4.73 -8.04
CA LEU A 50 -4.37 -4.01 -7.35
C LEU A 50 -3.83 -3.25 -6.13
N ALA A 51 -3.03 -3.92 -5.30
CA ALA A 51 -2.39 -3.29 -4.14
C ALA A 51 -1.52 -2.09 -4.55
N ARG A 52 -0.77 -2.21 -5.65
CA ARG A 52 0.06 -1.14 -6.20
C ARG A 52 -0.77 0.00 -6.77
N HIS A 53 -1.83 -0.29 -7.52
CA HIS A 53 -2.71 0.74 -8.06
C HIS A 53 -3.33 1.60 -6.94
N ASP A 54 -3.89 0.95 -5.92
CA ASP A 54 -4.49 1.63 -4.78
C ASP A 54 -3.45 2.41 -3.94
N ALA A 55 -2.22 1.89 -3.83
CA ALA A 55 -1.12 2.62 -3.21
C ALA A 55 -0.78 3.92 -3.96
N MET A 56 -0.76 3.90 -5.30
CA MET A 56 -0.52 5.10 -6.12
C MET A 56 -1.67 6.10 -6.03
N CYS A 57 -2.92 5.63 -6.01
CA CYS A 57 -4.09 6.50 -5.78
C CYS A 57 -4.02 7.15 -4.39
N SER A 58 -3.70 6.37 -3.36
CA SER A 58 -3.55 6.88 -1.99
C SER A 58 -2.44 7.92 -1.89
N ALA A 59 -1.30 7.73 -2.58
CA ALA A 59 -0.22 8.70 -2.63
C ALA A 59 -0.67 10.03 -3.29
N ALA A 60 -1.39 9.96 -4.41
CA ALA A 60 -1.90 11.14 -5.10
C ALA A 60 -2.94 11.91 -4.27
N GLU A 61 -3.76 11.22 -3.47
CA GLU A 61 -4.68 11.85 -2.52
C GLU A 61 -3.91 12.61 -1.43
N TRP A 62 -2.81 12.03 -0.93
CA TRP A 62 -1.92 12.69 0.03
C TRP A 62 -1.24 13.92 -0.58
N ASP A 63 -0.72 13.84 -1.81
CA ASP A 63 -0.18 14.99 -2.54
C ASP A 63 -1.21 16.13 -2.58
N ALA A 64 -2.44 15.84 -3.01
CA ALA A 64 -3.51 16.84 -3.10
C ALA A 64 -3.92 17.43 -1.74
N MET A 65 -3.90 16.62 -0.68
CA MET A 65 -4.19 17.09 0.68
C MET A 65 -3.07 18.01 1.19
N MET A 66 -1.81 17.64 0.97
CA MET A 66 -0.64 18.44 1.35
C MET A 66 -0.60 19.76 0.59
N GLU A 67 -0.86 19.76 -0.72
CA GLU A 67 -0.97 20.98 -1.52
C GLU A 67 -2.05 21.92 -0.99
N ARG A 68 -3.22 21.40 -0.61
CA ARG A 68 -4.29 22.19 0.02
C ARG A 68 -3.90 22.74 1.39
N ALA A 69 -3.25 21.95 2.22
CA ALA A 69 -2.78 22.39 3.54
C ALA A 69 -1.72 23.50 3.42
N LEU A 70 -0.79 23.37 2.48
CA LEU A 70 0.26 24.35 2.22
C LEU A 70 -0.28 25.63 1.57
N SER A 71 -1.23 25.51 0.63
CA SER A 71 -1.89 26.66 -0.02
C SER A 71 -2.91 27.38 0.89
N GLY A 72 -3.47 26.68 1.88
CA GLY A 72 -4.34 27.27 2.91
C GLY A 72 -3.59 27.94 4.06
N SER A 73 -2.27 27.76 4.17
CA SER A 73 -1.44 28.32 5.25
C SER A 73 -0.94 29.75 4.99
N THR A 74 -1.39 30.39 3.90
CA THR A 74 -1.15 31.82 3.64
C THR A 74 -2.41 32.64 3.89
N ALA A 75 -2.75 32.86 5.17
CA ALA A 75 -3.69 33.89 5.61
C ALA A 75 -3.34 34.35 7.03
#